data_AF-A0A533V1Y4-F1
#
_entry.id   AF-A0A533V1Y4-F1
#
_cell.length_a   1.000
_cell.length_b   1.000
_cell.length_c   1.000
_cell.angle_alpha   90.00
_cell.angle_beta   90.00
_cell.angle_gamma   90.00
#
_symmetry.space_group_name_H-M   'P 1'
#
loop_
_entity.id
_entity.type
_entity.pdbx_description
1 polymer ?
#
loop_
_entity_poly.entity_id
_entity_poly.type
_entity_poly.pdbx_seq_one_letter_code
_entity_poly.pdbx_strand_id
1 'polypeptide(L)'
;MFDEIPKSPLVRSQVLLNIDKFEIGQSYVTAKIQNRYAENVTINIQGGRPGIELQDSLFKIKNPENRDSLHYAYITAKLIQSGKIFVRKLPVVGIRDWLLIYEDTLVELSVKDAYDELEIVVV
;
A
#
# COMPACT_ATOMS: atom_id res chain seq x y z
N MET A 1 2.48 -20.19 -3.32
CA MET A 1 3.46 -19.09 -3.29
C MET A 1 3.02 -18.15 -4.41
N PHE A 2 2.73 -16.89 -4.13
CA PHE A 2 1.96 -16.01 -5.03
C PHE A 2 2.75 -15.69 -6.31
N ASP A 3 2.40 -16.36 -7.42
CA ASP A 3 3.01 -16.17 -8.74
C ASP A 3 2.75 -14.77 -9.33
N GLU A 4 1.90 -13.96 -8.69
CA GLU A 4 1.55 -12.61 -9.11
C GLU A 4 2.53 -11.52 -8.62
N ILE A 5 3.37 -11.82 -7.60
CA ILE A 5 4.32 -10.83 -7.06
C ILE A 5 5.63 -10.94 -7.85
N PRO A 6 6.05 -9.87 -8.56
CA PRO A 6 7.27 -9.92 -9.37
C PRO A 6 8.50 -10.15 -8.50
N LYS A 7 9.39 -11.07 -8.91
CA LYS A 7 10.70 -11.26 -8.28
C LYS A 7 11.76 -10.37 -8.94
N SER A 8 12.68 -9.86 -8.11
CA SER A 8 14.02 -9.28 -8.29
C SER A 8 14.35 -8.22 -9.38
N PRO A 9 14.24 -8.38 -10.73
CA PRO A 9 14.65 -7.28 -11.63
C PRO A 9 13.62 -6.16 -11.77
N LEU A 10 12.33 -6.47 -11.57
CA LEU A 10 11.24 -5.54 -11.79
C LEU A 10 10.89 -4.71 -10.54
N VAL A 11 11.23 -5.21 -9.35
CA VAL A 11 10.92 -4.52 -8.09
C VAL A 11 11.72 -3.23 -7.98
N ARG A 12 11.01 -2.10 -7.99
CA ARG A 12 11.56 -0.74 -7.84
C ARG A 12 11.64 -0.32 -6.38
N SER A 13 10.67 -0.74 -5.58
CA SER A 13 10.64 -0.52 -4.13
C SER A 13 9.72 -1.53 -3.45
N GLN A 14 9.99 -1.81 -2.18
CA GLN A 14 9.19 -2.70 -1.35
C GLN A 14 9.11 -2.12 0.05
N VAL A 15 7.89 -2.02 0.56
CA VAL A 15 7.58 -1.42 1.85
C VAL A 15 6.65 -2.35 2.60
N LEU A 16 6.97 -2.64 3.86
CA LEU A 16 6.10 -3.33 4.81
C LEU A 16 5.67 -2.34 5.88
N LEU A 17 4.37 -2.28 6.11
CA LEU A 17 3.74 -1.38 7.07
C LEU A 17 3.00 -2.20 8.12
N ASN A 18 3.30 -1.94 9.39
CA ASN A 18 2.57 -2.49 10.52
C ASN A 18 1.56 -1.45 10.98
N ILE A 19 0.29 -1.83 11.08
CA ILE A 19 -0.84 -0.97 11.35
C ILE A 19 -1.41 -1.32 12.72
N ASP A 20 -1.22 -0.43 13.68
CA ASP A 20 -1.72 -0.63 15.04
C ASP A 20 -3.24 -0.40 15.13
N LYS A 21 -3.74 0.61 14.40
CA LYS A 21 -5.14 1.03 14.46
C LYS A 21 -5.57 1.77 13.20
N PHE A 22 -6.77 1.46 12.73
CA PHE A 22 -7.46 2.27 11.73
C PHE A 22 -8.36 3.33 12.37
N GLU A 23 -8.40 4.50 11.74
CA GLU A 23 -9.31 5.59 12.02
C GLU A 23 -10.31 5.73 10.87
N ILE A 24 -11.60 5.59 11.17
CA ILE A 24 -12.66 5.59 10.17
C ILE A 24 -13.16 7.02 9.95
N GLY A 25 -12.96 7.53 8.74
CA GLY A 25 -13.57 8.77 8.24
C GLY A 25 -14.91 8.52 7.55
N GLN A 26 -15.50 9.56 6.97
CA GLN A 26 -16.81 9.46 6.32
C GLN A 26 -16.78 8.63 5.03
N SER A 27 -15.71 8.72 4.25
CA SER A 27 -15.56 8.03 2.95
C SER A 27 -14.19 7.38 2.75
N TYR A 28 -13.39 7.32 3.81
CA TYR A 28 -12.02 6.83 3.78
C TYR A 28 -11.64 6.27 5.16
N VAL A 29 -10.56 5.50 5.19
CA VAL A 29 -9.92 5.01 6.40
C VAL A 29 -8.49 5.49 6.43
N THR A 30 -8.02 5.96 7.58
CA THR A 30 -6.62 6.35 7.79
C THR A 30 -5.94 5.45 8.78
N ALA A 31 -4.62 5.32 8.67
CA ALA A 31 -3.79 4.87 9.78
C ALA A 31 -2.52 5.72 9.85
N LYS A 32 -2.07 5.97 11.08
CA LYS A 32 -0.75 6.51 11.34
C LYS A 32 0.14 5.36 11.75
N ILE A 33 1.27 5.26 11.08
CA ILE A 33 2.16 4.13 11.19
C ILE A 33 3.59 4.65 11.28
N GLN A 34 4.40 3.98 12.08
CA GLN A 34 5.82 4.28 12.16
C GLN A 34 6.56 3.27 11.29
N ASN A 35 7.29 3.75 10.28
CA ASN A 35 8.11 2.87 9.46
C ASN A 35 9.38 2.42 10.23
N ARG A 36 10.15 1.50 9.65
CA ARG A 36 11.40 0.99 10.26
C ARG A 36 12.48 2.06 10.50
N TYR A 37 12.33 3.26 9.95
CA TYR A 37 13.23 4.40 10.13
C TYR A 37 12.69 5.39 11.17
N ALA A 38 11.68 5.00 11.95
CA ALA A 38 11.01 5.82 12.94
C ALA A 38 10.23 7.02 12.37
N GLU A 39 9.99 7.06 11.05
CA GLU A 39 9.23 8.11 10.40
C GLU A 39 7.72 7.82 10.48
N ASN A 40 6.94 8.86 10.82
CA ASN A 40 5.49 8.76 10.82
C ASN A 40 4.98 8.87 9.38
N VAL A 41 4.32 7.81 8.94
CA VAL A 41 3.62 7.71 7.67
C VAL A 41 2.14 7.76 7.96
N THR A 42 1.40 8.55 7.18
CA THR A 42 -0.05 8.49 7.17
C THR A 42 -0.48 7.78 5.89
N ILE A 43 -1.27 6.72 6.05
CA ILE A 43 -1.94 6.05 4.95
C ILE A 43 -3.38 6.52 4.91
N ASN A 44 -3.90 6.75 3.72
CA ASN A 44 -5.32 6.99 3.48
C ASN A 44 -5.82 5.99 2.44
N ILE A 45 -6.85 5.24 2.80
CA ILE A 45 -7.44 4.17 2.00
C ILE A 45 -8.89 4.58 1.72
N GLN A 46 -9.26 4.70 0.46
CA GLN A 46 -10.60 5.10 0.06
C GLN A 46 -11.08 4.33 -1.15
N GLY A 47 -12.39 4.38 -1.39
CA GLY A 47 -12.98 3.75 -2.56
C GLY A 47 -12.80 4.56 -3.84
N GLY A 48 -13.31 4.03 -4.96
CA GLY A 48 -13.35 4.73 -6.24
C GLY A 48 -12.41 4.15 -7.30
N ARG A 49 -11.86 5.01 -8.17
CA ARG A 49 -11.04 4.55 -9.30
C ARG A 49 -9.77 3.86 -8.75
N PRO A 50 -9.52 2.57 -9.06
CA PRO A 50 -8.39 1.86 -8.50
C PRO A 50 -7.05 2.51 -8.83
N GLY A 51 -6.19 2.64 -7.83
CA GLY A 51 -4.89 3.29 -7.98
C GLY A 51 -4.14 3.47 -6.66
N ILE A 52 -2.88 3.86 -6.77
CA ILE A 52 -2.02 4.21 -5.63
C ILE A 52 -1.22 5.47 -5.95
N GLU A 53 -1.20 6.42 -5.00
CA GLU A 53 -0.28 7.55 -5.03
C GLU A 53 0.79 7.32 -3.96
N LEU A 54 2.05 7.22 -4.39
CA LEU A 54 3.17 6.84 -3.55
C LEU A 54 3.68 8.05 -2.76
N GLN A 55 4.05 7.85 -1.50
CA GLN A 55 4.77 8.87 -0.74
C GLN A 55 6.26 8.84 -1.06
N ASP A 56 6.83 9.94 -1.56
CA ASP A 56 8.22 9.98 -2.06
C ASP A 56 9.24 9.57 -0.98
N SER A 57 9.05 10.01 0.27
CA SER A 57 9.94 9.66 1.39
C SER A 57 9.84 8.19 1.83
N LEU A 58 8.67 7.57 1.63
CA LEU A 58 8.43 6.18 2.02
C LEU A 58 9.02 5.21 0.99
N PHE A 59 8.83 5.50 -0.29
CA PHE A 59 9.27 4.65 -1.39
C PHE A 59 10.58 5.17 -1.95
N LYS A 60 11.71 4.59 -1.50
CA LYS A 60 13.03 4.83 -2.10
C LYS A 60 13.10 4.16 -3.47
N ILE A 61 12.49 4.78 -4.48
CA ILE A 61 12.45 4.28 -5.85
C ILE A 61 13.88 4.25 -6.41
N LYS A 62 14.35 3.06 -6.78
CA LYS A 62 15.63 2.90 -7.48
C LYS A 62 15.53 3.48 -8.89
N ASN A 63 16.57 4.19 -9.34
CA ASN A 63 16.66 4.84 -10.66
C ASN A 63 15.54 5.87 -10.91
N PRO A 64 15.51 6.99 -10.15
CA PRO A 64 14.46 8.01 -10.24
C PRO A 64 14.37 8.69 -11.61
N GLU A 65 15.43 8.63 -12.42
CA GLU A 65 15.43 9.07 -13.83
C GLU A 65 14.34 8.37 -14.68
N ASN A 66 13.94 7.16 -14.29
CA ASN A 66 12.93 6.33 -14.97
C ASN A 66 11.57 6.34 -14.23
N ARG A 67 11.22 7.42 -13.54
CA ARG A 67 9.92 7.55 -12.85
C ARG A 67 8.72 7.31 -13.78
N ASP A 68 8.86 7.56 -15.09
CA ASP A 68 7.87 7.23 -16.12
C ASP A 68 7.58 5.72 -16.27
N SER A 69 8.39 4.85 -15.66
CA SER A 69 8.24 3.39 -15.71
C SER A 69 7.55 2.79 -14.48
N LEU A 70 7.08 3.59 -13.52
CA LEU A 70 6.31 3.06 -12.38
C LEU A 70 4.90 2.77 -12.84
N HIS A 71 4.62 1.51 -13.15
CA HIS A 71 3.34 1.14 -13.76
C HIS A 71 2.35 0.66 -12.72
N TYR A 72 2.80 -0.17 -11.78
CA TYR A 72 1.91 -0.84 -10.84
C TYR A 72 2.52 -1.01 -9.46
N ALA A 73 1.68 -1.09 -8.44
CA ALA A 73 2.04 -1.65 -7.16
C ALA A 73 1.16 -2.85 -6.84
N TYR A 74 1.75 -3.85 -6.19
CA TYR A 74 1.04 -4.97 -5.60
C TYR A 74 0.90 -4.72 -4.11
N ILE A 75 -0.34 -4.76 -3.65
CA ILE A 75 -0.70 -4.65 -2.24
C ILE A 75 -1.04 -6.04 -1.74
N THR A 76 -0.45 -6.42 -0.61
CA THR A 76 -0.69 -7.70 0.04
C THR A 76 -1.05 -7.45 1.51
N ALA A 77 -2.13 -8.07 1.96
CA ALA A 77 -2.53 -8.07 3.37
C ALA A 77 -2.90 -9.48 3.80
N LYS A 78 -2.44 -9.90 4.98
CA LYS A 78 -2.83 -11.18 5.58
C LYS A 78 -4.01 -10.95 6.51
N LEU A 79 -5.12 -11.65 6.26
CA LEU A 79 -6.33 -11.50 7.05
C LEU A 79 -6.20 -12.24 8.38
N ILE A 80 -6.36 -11.53 9.50
CA ILE A 80 -6.15 -12.05 10.86
C ILE A 80 -7.04 -13.27 11.12
N GLN A 81 -8.34 -13.17 10.81
CA GLN A 81 -9.31 -14.21 11.18
C GLN A 81 -9.17 -15.50 10.37
N SER A 82 -8.78 -15.40 9.10
CA SER A 82 -8.81 -16.56 8.18
C SER A 82 -7.42 -17.04 7.77
N GLY A 83 -6.37 -16.26 8.04
CA GLY A 83 -5.02 -16.47 7.52
C GLY A 83 -4.91 -16.35 6.00
N LYS A 84 -6.01 -16.09 5.29
CA LYS A 84 -6.02 -15.88 3.84
C LYS A 84 -5.28 -14.60 3.50
N ILE A 85 -4.75 -14.57 2.28
CA ILE A 85 -3.99 -13.43 1.78
C ILE A 85 -4.86 -12.70 0.77
N PHE A 86 -5.08 -11.43 1.02
CA PHE A 86 -5.63 -10.48 0.07
C PHE A 86 -4.48 -9.93 -0.77
N VAL A 87 -4.64 -9.94 -2.09
CA VAL A 87 -3.67 -9.37 -3.04
C VAL A 87 -4.42 -8.48 -4.03
N ARG A 88 -3.86 -7.31 -4.31
CA ARG A 88 -4.35 -6.43 -5.37
C ARG A 88 -3.24 -5.77 -6.15
N LYS A 89 -3.35 -5.79 -7.47
CA LYS A 89 -2.53 -4.99 -8.39
C LYS A 89 -3.24 -3.66 -8.65
N LEU A 90 -2.59 -2.54 -8.32
CA LEU A 90 -3.10 -1.19 -8.54
C LEU A 90 -2.17 -0.41 -9.47
N PRO A 91 -2.69 0.43 -10.38
CA PRO A 91 -1.86 1.35 -11.16
C PRO A 91 -1.24 2.41 -10.24
N VAL A 92 0.04 2.71 -10.44
CA VAL A 92 0.66 3.90 -9.82
C VAL A 92 0.16 5.11 -10.59
N VAL A 93 -0.56 6.00 -9.90
CA VAL A 93 -1.22 7.15 -10.53
C VAL A 93 -0.59 8.49 -10.15
N GLY A 94 0.35 8.49 -9.21
CA GLY A 94 1.06 9.70 -8.81
C GLY A 94 2.02 9.51 -7.65
N ILE A 95 2.67 10.60 -7.28
CA ILE A 95 3.52 10.74 -6.09
C ILE A 95 3.00 11.93 -5.28
N ARG A 96 2.92 11.79 -3.95
CA ARG A 96 2.37 12.78 -3.01
C ARG A 96 3.20 12.85 -1.73
N ASP A 97 2.79 13.75 -0.83
CA ASP A 97 3.37 13.89 0.51
C ASP A 97 2.89 12.79 1.49
N TRP A 98 1.81 12.09 1.16
CA TRP A 98 1.23 10.99 1.94
C TRP A 98 0.87 9.81 1.01
N LEU A 99 0.74 8.61 1.59
CA LEU A 99 0.35 7.41 0.83
C LEU A 99 -1.17 7.37 0.65
N LEU A 100 -1.64 7.37 -0.60
CA LEU A 100 -3.06 7.17 -0.93
C LEU A 100 -3.27 5.84 -1.65
N ILE A 101 -4.27 5.09 -1.20
CA ILE A 101 -4.66 3.81 -1.80
C ILE A 101 -6.16 3.88 -2.15
N TYR A 102 -6.47 3.63 -3.41
CA TYR A 102 -7.84 3.59 -3.93
C TYR A 102 -8.23 2.15 -4.21
N GLU A 103 -8.97 1.52 -3.30
CA GLU A 103 -9.39 0.12 -3.41
C GLU A 103 -10.56 -0.22 -2.48
N ASP A 104 -11.74 -0.49 -3.06
CA ASP A 104 -12.98 -0.63 -2.29
C ASP A 104 -12.95 -1.80 -1.30
N THR A 105 -12.36 -2.94 -1.67
CA THR A 105 -12.30 -4.12 -0.79
C THR A 105 -11.36 -3.88 0.39
N LEU A 106 -10.23 -3.23 0.14
CA LEU A 106 -9.26 -2.88 1.17
C LEU A 106 -9.88 -1.92 2.18
N VAL A 107 -10.66 -0.92 1.73
CA VAL A 107 -11.45 -0.06 2.63
C VAL A 107 -12.35 -0.89 3.54
N GLU A 108 -13.14 -1.80 2.98
CA GLU A 108 -14.04 -2.66 3.77
C GLU A 108 -13.28 -3.52 4.78
N LEU A 109 -12.09 -4.02 4.40
CA LEU A 109 -11.22 -4.79 5.27
C LEU A 109 -10.63 -3.92 6.38
N SER A 110 -10.23 -2.68 6.08
CA SER A 110 -9.70 -1.73 7.06
C SER A 110 -10.77 -1.31 8.07
N VAL A 111 -12.01 -1.05 7.63
CA VAL A 111 -13.15 -0.73 8.52
C VAL A 111 -13.41 -1.84 9.53
N LYS A 112 -13.09 -3.09 9.18
CA LYS A 112 -13.28 -4.28 10.02
C LYS A 112 -12.05 -4.64 10.85
N ASP A 113 -10.99 -3.82 10.82
CA ASP A 113 -9.69 -4.13 11.42
C ASP A 113 -9.20 -5.55 11.03
N ALA A 114 -9.38 -5.94 9.75
CA ALA A 114 -9.23 -7.33 9.32
C ALA A 114 -7.77 -7.77 9.10
N TYR A 115 -6.82 -6.83 9.14
CA TYR A 115 -5.39 -7.04 8.93
C TYR A 115 -4.59 -5.98 9.71
N ASP A 116 -3.39 -6.33 10.12
CA ASP A 116 -2.42 -5.49 10.86
C ASP A 116 -1.12 -5.27 10.09
N GLU A 117 -0.90 -6.00 8.99
CA GLU A 117 0.26 -5.85 8.11
C GLU A 117 -0.17 -5.57 6.67
N LEU A 118 0.46 -4.58 6.05
CA LEU A 118 0.29 -4.24 4.65
C LEU A 118 1.64 -4.19 3.94
N GLU A 119 1.85 -5.07 2.98
CA GLU A 119 3.03 -5.06 2.12
C GLU A 119 2.69 -4.41 0.77
N ILE A 120 3.58 -3.54 0.30
CA ILE A 120 3.45 -2.83 -0.97
C ILE A 120 4.73 -3.04 -1.78
N VAL A 121 4.59 -3.62 -2.96
CA VAL A 121 5.68 -3.88 -3.92
C VAL A 121 5.44 -3.06 -5.18
N VAL A 122 6.30 -2.08 -5.43
CA VAL A 122 6.23 -1.20 -6.61
C VAL A 122 7.09 -1.78 -7.73
N VAL A 123 6.54 -1.81 -8.96
CA VAL A 123 7.21 -2.29 -10.18
C VAL A 123 7.15 -1.31 -11.34
#